data_AF-G4TPI5-F1
#
_entry.id   AF-G4TPI5-F1
#
_cell.length_a   1.000
_cell.length_b   1.000
_cell.length_c   1.000
_cell.angle_alpha   90.00
_cell.angle_beta   90.00
_cell.angle_gamma   90.00
#
_symmetry.space_group_name_H-M   'P 1'
#
loop_
_entity.id
_entity.type
_entity.pdbx_description
1 polymer ?
#
loop_
_entity_poly.entity_id
_entity_poly.type
_entity_poly.pdbx_seq_one_letter_code
_entity_poly.pdbx_strand_id
1 'polypeptide(L)'
;MSKPPPLTLKFKGVFEGNYVDLDPTVSLAVLIAKMNAQGDPSSAFEYPDDRKHWIKSVVSKEDLARPVLDHNDKSSYIVGKDGTTTGRTFGHYSGLESFICDESGIESVELGVYNWDPQSGVFSDKGDSGALIWDSLGRIFG
;
A
#
# COMPACT_ATOMS: atom_id res chain seq x y z
N MET A 1 36.96 13.66 -16.83
CA MET A 1 35.97 12.60 -16.54
C MET A 1 34.66 12.98 -17.22
N SER A 2 34.13 12.16 -18.12
CA SER A 2 32.85 12.44 -18.81
C SER A 2 31.68 12.15 -17.88
N LYS A 3 30.71 13.05 -17.83
CA LYS A 3 29.46 12.87 -17.06
C LYS A 3 28.72 11.63 -17.59
N PRO A 4 28.25 10.71 -16.72
CA PRO A 4 27.51 9.55 -17.17
C PRO A 4 26.23 10.00 -17.90
N PRO A 5 25.81 9.30 -18.95
CA PRO A 5 24.62 9.64 -19.70
C PRO A 5 23.38 9.55 -18.78
N PRO A 6 22.39 10.43 -18.95
CA PRO A 6 21.18 10.41 -18.13
C PRO A 6 20.45 9.07 -18.34
N LEU A 7 20.16 8.40 -17.22
CA LEU A 7 19.50 7.09 -17.14
C LEU A 7 18.13 7.05 -17.85
N THR A 8 17.53 8.22 -18.09
CA THR A 8 16.17 8.40 -18.61
C THR A 8 15.95 7.97 -20.06
N LEU A 9 16.99 7.81 -20.90
CA LEU A 9 16.79 7.47 -22.31
C LEU A 9 16.59 5.97 -22.60
N LYS A 10 17.01 5.07 -21.71
CA LYS A 10 17.03 3.61 -22.00
C LYS A 10 15.74 2.85 -21.63
N PHE A 11 14.87 3.43 -20.80
CA PHE A 11 13.76 2.68 -20.18
C PHE A 11 12.37 3.14 -20.61
N LYS A 12 12.23 4.34 -21.19
CA LYS A 12 10.93 4.98 -21.41
C LYS A 12 10.02 4.26 -22.43
N GLY A 13 10.58 3.37 -23.26
CA GLY A 13 9.82 2.56 -24.22
C GLY A 13 9.55 1.11 -23.78
N VAL A 14 10.06 0.69 -22.61
CA VAL A 14 9.99 -0.71 -22.12
C VAL A 14 9.48 -0.83 -20.68
N PHE A 15 9.50 0.26 -19.93
CA PHE A 15 8.99 0.33 -18.58
C PHE A 15 7.99 1.49 -18.47
N GLU A 16 6.74 1.15 -18.21
CA GLU A 16 5.63 2.11 -18.08
C GLU A 16 5.65 2.84 -16.74
N GLY A 17 6.22 2.21 -15.70
CA GLY A 17 6.39 2.77 -14.36
C GLY A 17 5.88 1.82 -13.28
N ASN A 18 5.84 2.31 -12.04
CA ASN A 18 5.33 1.56 -10.90
C ASN A 18 3.83 1.86 -10.73
N TYR A 19 2.98 0.89 -11.00
CA TYR A 19 1.55 0.99 -10.76
C TYR A 19 0.99 -0.34 -10.27
N VAL A 20 -0.16 -0.28 -9.61
CA VAL A 20 -1.00 -1.44 -9.31
C VAL A 20 -2.18 -1.42 -10.28
N ASP A 21 -2.39 -2.52 -11.02
CA ASP A 21 -3.56 -2.64 -11.90
C ASP A 21 -4.79 -2.94 -11.06
N LEU A 22 -5.74 -2.00 -11.00
CA LEU A 22 -6.97 -2.10 -10.23
C LEU A 22 -8.07 -2.94 -10.91
N ASP A 23 -7.67 -3.98 -11.66
CA ASP A 23 -8.55 -4.96 -12.30
C ASP A 23 -9.72 -5.35 -11.37
N PRO A 24 -10.98 -5.44 -11.87
CA PRO A 24 -12.17 -5.43 -11.04
C PRO A 24 -12.47 -6.82 -10.46
N THR A 25 -11.55 -7.33 -9.65
CA THR A 25 -11.78 -8.50 -8.78
C THR A 25 -12.79 -8.19 -7.67
N VAL A 26 -12.97 -6.91 -7.35
CA VAL A 26 -13.98 -6.36 -6.45
C VAL A 26 -14.79 -5.32 -7.22
N SER A 27 -16.06 -5.12 -6.86
CA SER A 27 -16.87 -4.08 -7.50
C SER A 27 -16.27 -2.69 -7.30
N LEU A 28 -16.33 -1.87 -8.34
CA LEU A 28 -15.77 -0.52 -8.35
C LEU A 28 -16.29 0.34 -7.18
N ALA A 29 -17.59 0.26 -6.89
CA ALA A 29 -18.20 1.00 -5.79
C ALA A 29 -17.62 0.59 -4.42
N VAL A 30 -17.36 -0.71 -4.21
CA VAL A 30 -16.75 -1.19 -2.96
C VAL A 30 -15.29 -0.76 -2.88
N LEU A 31 -14.53 -0.85 -3.97
CA LEU A 31 -13.14 -0.40 -4.00
C LEU A 31 -13.02 1.10 -3.67
N ILE A 32 -13.81 1.94 -4.34
CA ILE A 32 -13.85 3.38 -4.10
C ILE A 32 -14.25 3.66 -2.65
N ALA A 33 -15.25 2.97 -2.11
CA ALA A 33 -15.66 3.14 -0.72
C ALA A 33 -14.55 2.77 0.27
N LYS A 34 -13.81 1.68 0.01
CA LYS A 34 -12.68 1.27 0.86
C LYS A 34 -11.56 2.31 0.83
N MET A 35 -11.18 2.78 -0.35
CA MET A 35 -10.12 3.79 -0.50
C MET A 35 -10.47 5.16 0.08
N ASN A 36 -11.74 5.52 0.07
CA ASN A 36 -12.24 6.78 0.62
C ASN A 36 -12.58 6.74 2.11
N ALA A 37 -12.48 5.59 2.77
CA ALA A 37 -12.72 5.53 4.21
C ALA A 37 -11.58 6.15 5.03
N GLN A 38 -10.47 6.49 4.39
CA GLN A 38 -9.44 7.35 4.96
C GLN A 38 -10.07 8.73 5.22
N GLY A 39 -10.18 9.13 6.49
CA GLY A 39 -11.01 10.24 6.96
C GLY A 39 -10.63 11.66 6.51
N ASP A 40 -9.82 11.81 5.46
CA ASP A 40 -9.50 13.10 4.85
C ASP A 40 -10.37 13.34 3.60
N PRO A 41 -11.47 14.11 3.72
CA PRO A 41 -12.37 14.41 2.61
C PRO A 41 -11.74 15.27 1.50
N SER A 42 -10.55 15.86 1.73
CA SER A 42 -9.81 16.59 0.69
C SER A 42 -8.97 15.67 -0.22
N SER A 43 -8.89 14.39 0.11
CA SER A 43 -8.04 13.39 -0.55
C SER A 43 -8.83 12.24 -1.18
N ALA A 44 -10.06 12.54 -1.63
CA ALA A 44 -10.94 11.51 -2.18
C ALA A 44 -10.27 10.72 -3.31
N PHE A 45 -10.26 9.40 -3.17
CA PHE A 45 -9.74 8.48 -4.17
C PHE A 45 -10.61 8.51 -5.42
N GLU A 46 -10.00 8.90 -6.53
CA GLU A 46 -10.56 8.82 -7.86
C GLU A 46 -10.07 7.53 -8.54
N TYR A 47 -11.00 6.70 -9.03
CA TYR A 47 -10.62 5.50 -9.76
C TYR A 47 -10.07 5.90 -11.14
N PRO A 48 -8.84 5.50 -11.50
CA PRO A 48 -8.21 5.89 -12.75
C PRO A 48 -8.86 5.20 -13.95
N ASP A 49 -9.08 5.94 -15.04
CA ASP A 49 -9.71 5.42 -16.28
C ASP A 49 -8.94 4.24 -16.90
N ASP A 50 -7.61 4.26 -16.78
CA ASP A 50 -6.71 3.20 -17.27
C ASP A 50 -6.54 2.05 -16.26
N ARG A 51 -7.20 2.15 -15.09
CA ARG A 51 -7.12 1.25 -13.94
C ARG A 51 -5.74 1.22 -13.27
N LYS A 52 -4.81 2.09 -13.64
CA LYS A 52 -3.44 2.08 -13.12
C LYS A 52 -3.34 3.00 -11.91
N HIS A 53 -3.26 2.40 -10.73
CA HIS A 53 -2.97 3.14 -9.51
C HIS A 53 -1.46 3.36 -9.39
N TRP A 54 -1.03 4.58 -9.71
CA TRP A 54 0.38 4.93 -9.74
C TRP A 54 0.98 5.01 -8.34
N ILE A 55 2.11 4.35 -8.15
CA ILE A 55 2.91 4.40 -6.93
C ILE A 55 3.86 5.59 -7.00
N LYS A 56 3.69 6.54 -6.10
CA LYS A 56 4.27 7.88 -6.16
C LYS A 56 5.37 8.11 -5.12
N SER A 57 5.28 7.47 -3.97
CA SER A 57 6.24 7.68 -2.88
C SER A 57 6.21 6.52 -1.88
N VAL A 58 7.07 6.61 -0.87
CA VAL A 58 7.09 5.73 0.31
C VAL A 58 6.60 6.55 1.49
N VAL A 59 5.78 5.96 2.35
CA VAL A 59 5.37 6.59 3.61
C VAL A 59 6.61 6.84 4.49
N SER A 60 6.71 8.01 5.09
CA SER A 60 7.87 8.32 5.95
C SER A 60 7.75 7.59 7.29
N LYS A 61 8.89 7.35 7.97
CA LYS A 61 8.87 6.80 9.33
C LYS A 61 8.15 7.74 10.29
N GLU A 62 8.27 9.05 10.08
CA GLU A 62 7.57 10.07 10.86
C GLU A 62 6.04 9.98 10.70
N ASP A 63 5.56 9.69 9.48
CA ASP A 63 4.13 9.47 9.21
C ASP A 63 3.63 8.17 9.84
N LEU A 64 4.43 7.09 9.80
CA LEU A 64 4.11 5.81 10.45
C LEU A 64 4.10 5.91 11.97
N ALA A 65 5.03 6.68 12.55
CA ALA A 65 5.12 6.93 13.99
C ALA A 65 4.02 7.88 14.50
N ARG A 66 3.39 8.63 13.60
CA ARG A 66 2.35 9.61 13.95
C ARG A 66 1.16 9.49 13.00
N PRO A 67 0.48 8.34 13.01
CA PRO A 67 -0.59 8.08 12.05
C PRO A 67 -1.73 9.06 12.25
N VAL A 68 -2.36 9.45 11.14
CA VAL A 68 -3.63 10.17 11.18
C VAL A 68 -4.66 9.25 11.83
N LEU A 69 -5.31 9.69 12.90
CA LEU A 69 -6.31 8.91 13.62
C LEU A 69 -7.73 9.25 13.15
N ASP A 70 -8.61 8.27 13.16
CA ASP A 70 -10.05 8.46 12.96
C ASP A 70 -10.75 8.95 14.24
N HIS A 71 -12.07 9.12 14.18
CA HIS A 71 -12.89 9.58 15.32
C HIS A 71 -12.92 8.59 16.51
N ASN A 72 -12.33 7.40 16.37
CA ASN A 72 -12.22 6.38 17.41
C ASN A 72 -10.76 6.16 17.85
N ASP A 73 -9.86 7.11 17.58
CA ASP A 73 -8.41 7.03 17.87
C ASP A 73 -7.70 5.84 17.20
N LYS A 74 -8.24 5.31 16.09
CA LYS A 74 -7.59 4.26 15.30
C LYS A 74 -6.86 4.86 14.10
N SER A 75 -5.76 4.26 13.67
CA SER A 75 -5.09 4.72 12.45
C SER A 75 -6.05 4.67 11.26
N SER A 76 -6.14 5.80 10.55
CA SER A 76 -6.97 5.99 9.36
C SER A 76 -6.29 5.51 8.07
N TYR A 77 -5.10 4.90 8.16
CA TYR A 77 -4.41 4.37 6.99
C TYR A 77 -5.09 3.07 6.54
N ILE A 78 -5.87 3.19 5.46
CA ILE A 78 -6.36 2.06 4.69
C ILE A 78 -5.27 1.66 3.70
N VAL A 79 -4.89 0.40 3.75
CA VAL A 79 -3.88 -0.17 2.86
C VAL A 79 -4.45 -1.32 2.05
N GLY A 80 -4.01 -1.43 0.81
CA GLY A 80 -4.27 -2.52 -0.12
C GLY A 80 -3.01 -3.33 -0.39
N LYS A 81 -3.20 -4.59 -0.80
CA LYS A 81 -2.13 -5.50 -1.25
C LYS A 81 -2.68 -6.42 -2.33
N ASP A 82 -1.81 -6.80 -3.27
CA ASP A 82 -2.07 -7.90 -4.21
C ASP A 82 -1.22 -9.11 -3.86
N GLY A 83 -1.77 -9.98 -3.02
CA GLY A 83 -1.12 -11.21 -2.61
C GLY A 83 -1.24 -12.31 -3.67
N THR A 84 -0.20 -13.13 -3.82
CA THR A 84 -0.25 -14.34 -4.67
C THR A 84 -1.32 -15.32 -4.21
N THR A 85 -1.55 -15.42 -2.89
CA THR A 85 -2.46 -16.41 -2.28
C THR A 85 -3.81 -15.78 -1.96
N THR A 86 -3.81 -14.59 -1.35
CA THR A 86 -5.08 -13.93 -0.98
C THR A 86 -5.72 -13.13 -2.11
N GLY A 87 -5.01 -12.91 -3.21
CA GLY A 87 -5.39 -11.91 -4.20
C GLY A 87 -5.41 -10.50 -3.59
N ARG A 88 -6.29 -9.64 -4.11
CA ARG A 88 -6.44 -8.26 -3.64
C ARG A 88 -7.16 -8.21 -2.30
N THR A 89 -6.48 -7.71 -1.29
CA THR A 89 -7.03 -7.51 0.07
C THR A 89 -6.87 -6.07 0.51
N PHE A 90 -7.72 -5.67 1.46
CA PHE A 90 -7.68 -4.35 2.10
C PHE A 90 -7.66 -4.52 3.61
N GLY A 91 -6.99 -3.61 4.28
CA GLY A 91 -6.83 -3.64 5.73
C GLY A 91 -6.60 -2.27 6.34
N HIS A 92 -6.69 -2.25 7.66
CA HIS A 92 -6.36 -1.09 8.49
C HIS A 92 -4.94 -1.28 9.02
N TYR A 93 -4.05 -0.35 8.68
CA TYR A 93 -2.78 -0.28 9.38
C TYR A 93 -3.04 -0.01 10.86
N SER A 94 -2.31 -0.69 11.72
CA SER A 94 -2.55 -0.67 13.17
C SER A 94 -1.88 0.50 13.89
N GLY A 95 -0.88 1.14 13.27
CA GLY A 95 0.04 2.04 13.97
C GLY A 95 1.13 1.31 14.77
N LEU A 96 1.19 -0.03 14.70
CA LEU A 96 2.17 -0.83 15.42
C LEU A 96 3.27 -1.30 14.46
N GLU A 97 4.52 -1.05 14.88
CA GLU A 97 5.72 -1.61 14.27
C GLU A 97 6.28 -2.69 15.19
N SER A 98 6.66 -3.83 14.61
CA SER A 98 7.42 -4.88 15.28
C SER A 98 8.83 -4.91 14.71
N PHE A 99 9.83 -5.02 15.58
CA PHE A 99 11.23 -5.12 15.20
C PHE A 99 11.68 -6.55 15.49
N ILE A 100 12.03 -7.28 14.43
CA ILE A 100 12.58 -8.63 14.55
C ILE A 100 14.05 -8.55 14.20
N CYS A 101 14.89 -9.05 15.10
CA CYS A 101 16.31 -9.25 14.84
C CYS A 101 16.56 -10.75 14.75
N ASP A 102 16.95 -11.23 13.58
CA ASP A 102 17.27 -12.63 13.40
C ASP A 102 18.70 -12.96 13.91
N GLU A 103 19.04 -14.25 13.96
CA GLU A 103 20.37 -14.71 14.39
C GLU A 103 21.52 -14.17 13.51
N SER A 104 21.21 -13.66 12.31
CA SER A 104 22.18 -13.04 11.41
C SER A 104 22.38 -11.54 11.70
N GLY A 105 21.64 -10.98 12.66
CA GLY A 105 21.69 -9.57 13.02
C GLY A 105 20.97 -8.66 12.04
N ILE A 106 20.13 -9.22 11.16
CA ILE A 106 19.30 -8.43 10.24
C ILE A 106 18.04 -8.02 10.99
N GLU A 107 17.84 -6.71 11.09
CA GLU A 107 16.61 -6.12 11.62
C GLU A 107 15.57 -6.01 10.51
N SER A 108 14.40 -6.63 10.71
CA SER A 108 13.22 -6.42 9.88
C SER A 108 12.16 -5.66 10.68
N VAL A 109 11.56 -4.66 10.03
CA VAL A 109 10.41 -3.93 10.55
C VAL A 109 9.16 -4.54 9.94
N GLU A 110 8.25 -5.03 10.78
CA GLU A 110 6.95 -5.53 10.35
C GLU A 110 5.84 -4.56 10.75
N LEU A 111 4.94 -4.27 9.82
CA LEU A 111 3.78 -3.42 10.04
C LEU A 111 2.55 -4.27 10.36
N GLY A 112 1.91 -4.00 11.50
CA GLY A 112 0.65 -4.66 11.83
C GLY A 112 -0.49 -4.14 10.96
N VAL A 113 -1.17 -5.02 10.22
CA VAL A 113 -2.36 -4.69 9.42
C VAL A 113 -3.49 -5.65 9.78
N TYR A 114 -4.64 -5.09 10.16
CA TYR A 114 -5.85 -5.86 10.42
C TYR A 114 -6.70 -5.95 9.14
N ASN A 115 -7.46 -7.04 8.99
CA ASN A 115 -8.44 -7.17 7.92
C ASN A 115 -9.46 -6.00 7.95
N TRP A 116 -9.97 -5.65 6.78
CA TRP A 116 -10.92 -4.55 6.58
C TRP A 116 -12.14 -4.61 7.51
N ASP A 117 -12.81 -5.76 7.57
CA ASP A 117 -13.93 -6.01 8.47
C ASP A 117 -13.98 -7.49 8.85
N PRO A 118 -14.77 -7.90 9.86
CA PRO A 118 -14.88 -9.30 10.28
C PRO A 118 -15.31 -10.28 9.17
N GLN A 119 -15.87 -9.79 8.06
CA GLN A 119 -16.33 -10.57 6.93
C GLN A 119 -15.29 -10.67 5.80
N SER A 120 -14.24 -9.83 5.82
CA SER A 120 -13.31 -9.62 4.69
C SER A 120 -12.20 -10.66 4.55
N GLY A 121 -12.26 -11.80 5.26
CA GLY A 121 -11.19 -12.80 5.26
C GLY A 121 -9.87 -12.26 5.82
N VAL A 122 -8.79 -13.04 5.68
CA VAL A 122 -7.46 -12.61 6.14
C VAL A 122 -6.85 -11.58 5.18
N PHE A 123 -6.12 -10.61 5.73
CA PHE A 123 -5.41 -9.62 4.91
C PHE A 123 -4.24 -10.24 4.13
N SER A 124 -3.52 -11.17 4.74
CA SER A 124 -2.37 -11.85 4.14
C SER A 124 -2.32 -13.31 4.59
N ASP A 125 -1.82 -14.18 3.72
CA ASP A 125 -1.57 -15.59 4.01
C ASP A 125 -0.20 -16.06 3.46
N LYS A 126 0.22 -17.27 3.81
CA LYS A 126 1.46 -17.89 3.35
C LYS A 126 1.52 -17.90 1.81
N GLY A 127 2.54 -17.24 1.27
CA GLY A 127 2.74 -17.08 -0.17
C GLY A 127 2.55 -15.64 -0.67
N ASP A 128 2.05 -14.75 0.18
CA ASP A 128 1.95 -13.32 -0.13
C ASP A 128 3.23 -12.52 0.16
N SER A 129 4.26 -13.16 0.74
CA SER A 129 5.52 -12.51 1.08
C SER A 129 6.12 -11.78 -0.12
N GLY A 130 6.45 -10.50 0.07
CA GLY A 130 6.99 -9.63 -0.99
C GLY A 130 5.94 -8.91 -1.84
N ALA A 131 4.64 -9.11 -1.58
CA ALA A 131 3.60 -8.31 -2.21
C ALA A 131 3.59 -6.88 -1.64
N LEU A 132 3.51 -5.90 -2.54
CA LEU A 132 3.49 -4.48 -2.21
C LEU A 132 2.24 -4.12 -1.40
N ILE A 133 2.44 -3.39 -0.31
CA ILE A 133 1.40 -2.74 0.49
C ILE A 133 1.37 -1.25 0.15
N TRP A 134 0.20 -0.75 -0.20
CA TRP A 134 0.01 0.60 -0.73
C TRP A 134 -1.29 1.25 -0.24
N ASP A 135 -1.38 2.58 -0.27
CA ASP A 135 -2.60 3.32 0.09
C ASP A 135 -3.26 4.02 -1.12
N SER A 136 -4.42 4.64 -0.87
CA SER A 136 -5.19 5.40 -1.87
C SER A 136 -4.43 6.58 -2.49
N LEU A 137 -3.34 7.05 -1.87
CA LEU A 137 -2.49 8.12 -2.40
C LEU A 137 -1.33 7.58 -3.27
N GLY A 138 -1.16 6.26 -3.31
CA GLY A 138 -0.06 5.61 -4.02
C GLY A 138 1.24 5.62 -3.22
N ARG A 139 1.16 5.63 -1.89
CA ARG A 139 2.32 5.53 -1.00
C ARG A 139 2.58 4.08 -0.62
N ILE A 140 3.84 3.67 -0.65
CA ILE A 140 4.30 2.35 -0.22
C ILE A 140 4.39 2.31 1.30
N PHE A 141 3.88 1.24 1.91
CA PHE A 141 4.04 0.92 3.33
C PHE A 141 5.05 -0.22 3.56
N GLY A 142 5.08 -1.21 2.68
CA GLY A 142 5.96 -2.39 2.79
C GLY A 142 5.88 -3.30 1.58
#